data_AF-A0A4R6V538-F1
#
_entry.id   AF-A0A4R6V538-F1
#
_cell.length_a   1.000
_cell.length_b   1.000
_cell.length_c   1.000
_cell.angle_alpha   90.00
_cell.angle_beta   90.00
_cell.angle_gamma   90.00
#
_symmetry.space_group_name_H-M   'P 1'
#
loop_
_entity.id
_entity.type
_entity.pdbx_description
1 polymer ?
#
loop_
_entity_poly.entity_id
_entity_poly.type
_entity_poly.pdbx_seq_one_letter_code
_entity_poly.pdbx_strand_id
1 'polypeptide(L)'
;MIIPSEGVVDPRFGAVRDVVWTLGFRHDEGEVGTGGIGGGAAWWSPERGYAMACLTRRLADHSRVDAVAAVEEALDDAPEGRVRPGA
;
A
#
# COMPACT_ATOMS: atom_id res chain seq x y z
N MET A 1 -9.14 -17.64 1.41
CA MET A 1 -10.45 -16.99 1.65
C MET A 1 -10.37 -15.60 1.05
N ILE A 2 -11.28 -15.26 0.14
CA ILE A 2 -11.37 -13.96 -0.52
C ILE A 2 -12.69 -13.35 -0.08
N ILE A 3 -12.65 -12.19 0.56
CA ILE A 3 -13.83 -11.46 1.02
C ILE A 3 -13.92 -10.17 0.19
N PRO A 4 -14.80 -10.12 -0.82
CA PRO A 4 -15.06 -8.88 -1.53
C PRO A 4 -15.77 -7.91 -0.58
N SER A 5 -15.38 -6.64 -0.62
CA SER A 5 -16.05 -5.56 0.08
C SER A 5 -16.22 -4.38 -0.86
N GLU A 6 -17.47 -4.02 -1.12
CA GLU A 6 -17.81 -2.80 -1.86
C GLU A 6 -17.79 -1.61 -0.91
N GLY A 7 -17.32 -0.47 -1.40
CA GLY A 7 -17.53 0.79 -0.72
C GLY A 7 -16.66 1.02 0.52
N VAL A 8 -15.46 0.45 0.60
CA VAL A 8 -14.56 0.65 1.74
C VAL A 8 -13.87 2.00 1.60
N VAL A 9 -13.97 2.84 2.64
CA VAL A 9 -13.19 4.07 2.74
C VAL A 9 -11.73 3.67 2.96
N ASP A 10 -10.86 3.97 1.98
CA ASP A 10 -9.42 3.82 2.20
C ASP A 10 -8.98 4.91 3.19
N PRO A 11 -8.48 4.55 4.39
CA PRO A 11 -8.02 5.53 5.36
C PRO A 11 -6.84 6.37 4.84
N ARG A 12 -6.16 5.94 3.77
CA ARG A 12 -5.06 6.69 3.12
C ARG A 12 -5.51 7.85 2.24
N PHE A 13 -6.68 7.71 1.61
CA PHE A 13 -7.13 8.64 0.56
C PHE A 13 -8.51 9.24 0.82
N GLY A 14 -9.23 8.79 1.85
CA GLY A 14 -10.60 9.22 2.15
C GLY A 14 -11.62 8.86 1.06
N ALA A 15 -11.18 8.14 0.01
CA ALA A 15 -11.98 7.73 -1.13
C ALA A 15 -12.60 6.35 -0.88
N VAL A 16 -13.82 6.18 -1.38
CA VAL A 16 -14.56 4.91 -1.36
C VAL A 16 -14.03 4.05 -2.51
N ARG A 17 -13.55 2.83 -2.20
CA ARG A 17 -12.96 1.92 -3.18
C ARG A 17 -13.49 0.50 -3.03
N ASP A 18 -13.41 -0.26 -4.13
CA ASP A 18 -13.73 -1.68 -4.15
C ASP A 18 -12.51 -2.49 -3.74
N VAL A 19 -12.64 -3.20 -2.63
CA VAL A 19 -11.48 -3.79 -1.97
C VAL A 19 -11.70 -5.28 -1.79
N VAL A 20 -10.67 -6.06 -2.08
CA VAL A 20 -10.69 -7.52 -1.88
C VAL A 20 -9.79 -7.88 -0.70
N TRP A 21 -10.35 -8.48 0.33
CA TRP A 21 -9.57 -8.99 1.46
C TRP A 21 -9.17 -10.45 1.23
N THR A 22 -7.89 -10.73 1.42
CA THR A 22 -7.29 -12.07 1.40
C THR A 22 -6.95 -12.52 2.82
N LEU A 23 -6.05 -13.49 3.01
CA LEU A 23 -5.61 -13.95 4.33
C LEU A 23 -4.65 -12.93 4.99
N GLY A 24 -5.18 -11.78 5.40
CA GLY A 24 -4.43 -10.72 6.08
C GLY A 24 -3.90 -9.59 5.18
N PHE A 25 -4.16 -9.67 3.87
CA PHE A 25 -3.82 -8.60 2.93
C PHE A 25 -5.05 -8.07 2.21
N ARG A 26 -5.09 -6.75 2.06
CA ARG A 26 -5.97 -6.02 1.18
C ARG A 26 -5.39 -6.06 -0.24
N HIS A 27 -6.24 -6.24 -1.24
CA HIS A 27 -5.92 -6.06 -2.65
C HIS A 27 -6.86 -5.01 -3.26
N ASP A 28 -6.29 -3.99 -3.90
CA ASP A 28 -7.01 -2.88 -4.54
C ASP A 28 -6.22 -2.39 -5.76
N GLU A 29 -6.88 -2.24 -6.92
CA GLU A 29 -6.32 -1.67 -8.16
C GLU A 29 -4.89 -2.12 -8.53
N GLY A 30 -4.58 -3.40 -8.29
CA GLY A 30 -3.27 -3.98 -8.60
C GLY A 30 -2.27 -3.92 -7.46
N GLU A 31 -2.55 -3.23 -6.36
CA GLU A 31 -1.70 -3.23 -5.17
C GLU A 31 -2.15 -4.26 -4.14
N VAL A 32 -1.19 -4.88 -3.46
CA VAL A 32 -1.43 -5.76 -2.31
C VAL A 32 -0.78 -5.15 -1.07
N GLY A 33 -1.54 -4.96 0.00
CA GLY A 33 -1.02 -4.34 1.21
C GLY A 33 -1.71 -4.76 2.50
N THR A 34 -1.12 -4.41 3.62
CA THR A 34 -1.69 -4.65 4.95
C THR A 34 -1.36 -3.51 5.89
N GLY A 35 -2.31 -3.18 6.75
CA GLY A 35 -2.14 -2.22 7.84
C GLY A 35 -1.72 -2.94 9.12
N GLY A 36 -0.74 -2.38 9.82
CA GLY A 36 -0.26 -2.88 11.11
C GLY A 36 -0.90 -2.14 12.29
N ILE A 37 -1.12 -2.87 13.38
CA ILE A 37 -1.51 -2.26 14.66
C ILE A 37 -0.41 -1.27 15.07
N GLY A 38 -0.80 -0.01 15.21
CA GLY A 38 0.08 1.09 15.55
C GLY A 38 0.40 2.07 14.41
N GLY A 39 -0.32 1.98 13.29
CA GLY A 39 -0.26 2.99 12.22
C GLY A 39 0.90 2.78 11.25
N GLY A 40 1.47 1.57 11.23
CA GLY A 40 2.38 1.13 10.18
C GLY A 40 1.61 0.47 9.04
N ALA A 41 2.22 0.38 7.88
CA ALA A 41 1.66 -0.34 6.73
C ALA A 41 2.77 -0.85 5.83
N ALA A 42 2.48 -1.90 5.07
CA ALA A 42 3.33 -2.37 3.99
C ALA A 42 2.46 -2.69 2.77
N TRP A 43 2.95 -2.33 1.59
CA TRP A 43 2.27 -2.62 0.33
C TRP A 43 3.28 -2.87 -0.80
N TRP A 44 2.79 -3.55 -1.82
CA TRP A 44 3.54 -3.90 -3.01
C TRP A 44 2.70 -3.55 -4.23
N SER A 45 3.32 -2.85 -5.18
CA SER A 45 2.78 -2.57 -6.50
C SER A 45 3.51 -3.44 -7.53
N PRO A 46 2.89 -4.52 -8.05
CA PRO A 46 3.41 -5.33 -9.13
C PRO A 46 3.61 -4.52 -10.41
N GLU A 47 2.71 -3.57 -10.70
CA GLU A 47 2.77 -2.74 -11.91
C GLU A 47 3.99 -1.80 -11.87
N ARG A 48 4.26 -1.19 -10.72
CA ARG A 48 5.39 -0.28 -10.53
C ARG A 48 6.70 -1.00 -10.18
N GLY A 49 6.63 -2.30 -9.87
CA GLY A 49 7.80 -3.14 -9.61
C GLY A 49 8.54 -2.84 -8.30
N TYR A 50 7.90 -2.16 -7.33
CA TYR A 50 8.47 -1.89 -6.02
C TYR A 50 7.52 -2.24 -4.88
N ALA A 51 8.08 -2.41 -3.68
CA ALA A 51 7.34 -2.54 -2.43
C ALA A 51 7.80 -1.46 -1.44
N MET A 52 6.87 -1.00 -0.61
CA MET A 52 7.11 0.03 0.40
C MET A 52 6.58 -0.43 1.76
N ALA A 53 7.24 0.07 2.81
CA ALA A 53 6.81 -0.16 4.18
C ALA A 53 7.09 1.08 5.05
N CYS A 54 6.09 1.47 5.82
CA CYS A 54 6.22 2.47 6.87
C CYS A 54 6.08 1.78 8.24
N LEU A 55 7.13 1.88 9.04
CA LEU A 55 7.16 1.33 10.40
C LEU A 55 7.15 2.46 11.43
N THR A 56 6.21 2.40 12.36
CA THR A 56 6.13 3.32 13.49
C THR A 56 6.61 2.61 14.76
N ARG A 57 7.21 3.39 15.68
CA ARG A 57 7.65 2.89 17.00
C ARG A 57 6.60 3.08 18.10
N ARG A 58 5.41 3.58 17.75
CA ARG A 58 4.35 3.97 18.69
C ARG A 58 3.00 3.62 18.07
N LEU A 59 2.00 3.39 18.91
CA LEU A 59 0.62 3.41 18.42
C LEU A 59 0.32 4.81 17.88
N ALA A 60 0.13 4.90 16.58
CA ALA A 60 -0.25 6.10 15.87
C ALA A 60 -1.39 5.76 14.88
N ASP A 61 -2.03 6.80 14.37
CA ASP A 61 -2.86 6.69 13.17
C ASP A 61 -1.99 6.46 11.92
N HIS A 62 -2.64 6.26 10.77
CA HIS A 62 -1.96 6.00 9.50
C HIS A 62 -1.52 7.29 8.78
N SER A 63 -1.62 8.48 9.38
CA SER A 63 -1.27 9.75 8.70
C SER A 63 0.15 9.80 8.14
N ARG A 64 1.09 9.07 8.77
CA ARG A 64 2.47 8.93 8.29
C ARG A 64 2.60 8.01 7.08
N VAL A 65 1.73 7.00 6.98
CA VAL A 65 1.66 6.12 5.81
C VAL A 65 1.27 6.96 4.60
N ASP A 66 0.33 7.88 4.75
CA ASP A 66 -0.14 8.76 3.66
C ASP A 66 0.99 9.63 3.14
N ALA A 67 1.78 10.22 4.05
CA ALA A 67 2.96 10.99 3.67
C ALA A 67 4.06 10.16 2.98
N VAL A 68 4.20 8.88 3.35
CA VAL A 68 5.14 7.96 2.69
C VAL A 68 4.61 7.53 1.31
N ALA A 69 3.31 7.29 1.18
CA ALA A 69 2.67 6.95 -0.09
C ALA A 69 2.75 8.10 -1.11
N ALA A 70 2.76 9.36 -0.67
CA ALA A 70 2.97 10.50 -1.57
C ALA A 70 4.34 10.48 -2.30
N VAL A 71 5.32 9.69 -1.84
CA VAL A 71 6.60 9.53 -2.53
C VAL A 71 6.46 8.74 -3.83
N GLU A 72 5.40 7.96 -4.00
CA GLU A 72 5.16 7.14 -5.19
C GLU A 72 5.06 7.99 -6.47
N GLU A 73 4.41 9.14 -6.39
CA GLU A 73 4.34 10.10 -7.51
C GLU A 73 5.74 10.52 -7.96
N ALA A 74 6.67 10.73 -7.01
CA ALA A 74 8.05 11.07 -7.33
C ALA A 74 8.87 9.88 -7.87
N LEU A 75 8.49 8.64 -7.54
CA LEU A 75 9.10 7.44 -8.09
C LEU A 75 8.64 7.16 -9.53
N ASP A 76 7.41 7.53 -9.87
CA ASP A 76 6.86 7.40 -11.23
C ASP A 76 7.58 8.31 -12.24
N ASP A 77 7.99 9.49 -11.79
CA ASP A 77 8.75 10.45 -12.59
C ASP A 77 10.27 10.12 -12.63
N ALA A 78 10.74 9.17 -11.83
CA ALA A 78 12.14 8.83 -11.76
C ALA A 78 12.56 7.97 -12.97
N PRO A 79 13.67 8.29 -13.66
CA PRO A 79 14.15 7.47 -14.78
C PRO A 79 14.50 6.07 -14.27
N GLU A 80 13.87 5.05 -14.88
CA GLU A 80 13.99 3.64 -14.47
C GLU A 80 15.45 3.17 -14.37
N GLY A 81 15.98 3.09 -13.15
CA GLY A 81 17.18 2.33 -12.84
C GLY A 81 16.85 0.85 -12.69
N ARG A 82 16.72 0.12 -13.80
CA ARG A 82 16.39 -1.32 -13.81
C ARG A 82 17.43 -2.14 -13.03
N VAL A 83 17.04 -2.62 -11.84
CA VAL A 83 17.61 -3.84 -11.24
C VAL A 83 16.54 -4.91 -11.30
N ARG A 84 16.73 -5.92 -12.16
CA ARG A 84 15.97 -7.17 -12.08
C ARG A 84 16.63 -8.03 -11.00
N PRO A 85 15.99 -8.34 -9.86
CA PRO A 85 16.50 -9.35 -8.96
C PRO A 85 16.18 -10.73 -9.55
N GLY A 86 17.23 -11.52 -9.85
CA GLY A 86 17.22 -12.98 -9.95
C GLY A 86 16.16 -13.65 -10.84
N ALA A 87 16.59 -14.13 -12.01
CA ALA A 87 15.99 -15.28 -12.67
C ALA A 87 16.27 -16.58 -11.90
#